data_AF-A0A850MG53-F1
#
_entry.id   AF-A0A850MG53-F1
#
_cell.length_a   1.000
_cell.length_b   1.000
_cell.length_c   1.000
_cell.angle_alpha   90.00
_cell.angle_beta   90.00
_cell.angle_gamma   90.00
#
_symmetry.space_group_name_H-M   'P 1'
#
loop_
_entity.id
_entity.type
_entity.pdbx_description
1 polymer ?
#
loop_
_entity_poly.entity_id
_entity_poly.type
_entity_poly.pdbx_seq_one_letter_code
_entity_poly.pdbx_strand_id
1 'polypeptide(L)'
;MDHAFVLRARNVLRLFSGHVTPEETNARWKFLYEHGETGLSAAVDALTFNGIDPDDPIADIAWVLTHLLHLEVGTAGVPLYCIDSLDALTKDLPIDKISVALVVEPFSSAPINAMYFNVVKQRGYDLKQIAGTTQNDICTQQIGYVAYKNISPPHLLRLACDMIEWCTAQKNVPKWHPINFTGYKEN
;
A
#
# COMPACT_ATOMS: atom_id res chain seq x y z
N MET A 1 6.90 -3.98 29.79
CA MET A 1 5.49 -4.35 29.50
C MET A 1 5.43 -5.85 29.56
N ASP A 2 4.58 -6.40 30.43
CA ASP A 2 4.43 -7.84 30.62
C ASP A 2 3.83 -8.47 29.35
N HIS A 3 4.59 -9.37 28.73
CA HIS A 3 4.16 -10.08 27.52
C HIS A 3 2.90 -10.94 27.75
N ALA A 4 2.54 -11.22 29.01
CA ALA A 4 1.32 -11.96 29.36
C ALA A 4 0.01 -11.22 29.00
N PHE A 5 0.05 -9.90 28.77
CA PHE A 5 -1.12 -9.12 28.35
C PHE A 5 -1.37 -9.19 26.83
N VAL A 6 -0.35 -9.57 26.05
CA VAL A 6 -0.31 -9.41 24.59
C VAL A 6 -1.33 -10.31 23.87
N LEU A 7 -1.53 -11.54 24.32
CA LEU A 7 -2.49 -12.47 23.70
C LEU A 7 -3.92 -12.37 24.28
N ARG A 8 -4.09 -11.64 25.40
CA ARG A 8 -5.40 -11.38 26.02
C ARG A 8 -6.05 -10.10 25.51
N ALA A 9 -5.29 -9.24 24.82
CA ALA A 9 -5.78 -8.04 24.17
C ALA A 9 -6.27 -8.32 22.74
N ARG A 10 -6.97 -7.36 22.12
CA ARG A 10 -7.49 -7.44 20.75
C ARG A 10 -6.42 -7.92 19.76
N ASN A 11 -6.57 -9.13 19.24
CA ASN A 11 -5.70 -9.68 18.20
C ASN A 11 -6.11 -9.10 16.85
N VAL A 12 -5.15 -8.56 16.10
CA VAL A 12 -5.34 -8.20 14.69
C VAL A 12 -4.83 -9.37 13.87
N LEU A 13 -5.74 -10.17 13.30
CA LEU A 13 -5.41 -10.97 12.14
C LEU A 13 -5.43 -10.02 10.93
N ARG A 14 -4.43 -10.17 10.06
CA ARG A 14 -4.30 -9.37 8.84
C ARG A 14 -3.95 -10.30 7.71
N LEU A 15 -4.93 -10.57 6.86
CA LEU A 15 -4.73 -11.41 5.70
C LEU A 15 -4.25 -10.57 4.52
N PHE A 16 -3.18 -11.04 3.90
CA PHE A 16 -2.68 -10.51 2.66
C PHE A 16 -3.70 -10.81 1.56
N SER A 17 -4.32 -9.77 0.98
CA SER A 17 -5.42 -9.93 0.03
C SER A 17 -5.43 -8.79 -1.00
N GLY A 18 -5.00 -9.11 -2.21
CA GLY A 18 -5.13 -8.28 -3.40
C GLY A 18 -4.97 -9.17 -4.62
N HIS A 19 -5.97 -9.21 -5.50
CA HIS A 19 -5.92 -9.99 -6.74
C HIS A 19 -6.96 -9.44 -7.71
N VAL A 20 -6.61 -9.39 -8.99
CA VAL A 20 -7.46 -8.91 -10.09
C VAL A 20 -7.79 -7.42 -9.95
N THR A 21 -9.06 -7.02 -9.79
CA THR A 21 -9.47 -5.61 -9.75
C THR A 21 -9.61 -5.03 -8.32
N PRO A 22 -9.61 -3.69 -8.17
CA PRO A 22 -9.96 -3.04 -6.90
C PRO A 22 -11.33 -3.46 -6.37
N GLU A 23 -12.33 -3.63 -7.24
CA GLU A 23 -13.70 -4.03 -6.88
C GLU A 23 -13.75 -5.47 -6.37
N GLU A 24 -13.04 -6.40 -7.02
CA GLU A 24 -12.97 -7.80 -6.57
C GLU A 24 -12.18 -7.92 -5.25
N THR A 25 -11.09 -7.16 -5.12
CA THR A 25 -10.36 -7.05 -3.86
C THR A 25 -11.25 -6.44 -2.76
N ASN A 26 -12.05 -5.43 -3.07
CA ASN A 26 -13.04 -4.85 -2.15
C ASN A 26 -14.09 -5.89 -1.71
N ALA A 27 -14.62 -6.68 -2.65
CA ALA A 27 -15.56 -7.76 -2.32
C ALA A 27 -14.93 -8.77 -1.36
N ARG A 28 -13.65 -9.12 -1.57
CA ARG A 28 -12.90 -9.96 -0.63
C ARG A 28 -12.72 -9.28 0.73
N TRP A 29 -12.39 -7.99 0.76
CA TRP A 29 -12.24 -7.24 2.00
C TRP A 29 -13.54 -7.14 2.80
N LYS A 30 -14.69 -6.91 2.12
CA LYS A 30 -16.03 -6.96 2.72
C LYS A 30 -16.32 -8.33 3.32
N PHE A 31 -16.04 -9.40 2.59
CA PHE A 31 -16.16 -10.76 3.10
C PHE A 31 -15.31 -10.98 4.36
N LEU A 32 -14.04 -10.56 4.34
CA LEU A 32 -13.16 -10.68 5.51
C LEU A 32 -13.69 -9.88 6.71
N TYR A 33 -14.15 -8.65 6.47
CA TYR A 33 -14.72 -7.77 7.49
C TYR A 33 -15.98 -8.36 8.14
N GLU A 34 -16.89 -8.92 7.34
CA GLU A 34 -18.08 -9.62 7.82
C GLU A 34 -17.74 -10.82 8.71
N HIS A 35 -16.57 -11.43 8.50
CA HIS A 35 -16.06 -12.54 9.30
C HIS A 35 -15.17 -12.08 10.48
N GLY A 36 -15.14 -10.77 10.78
CA GLY A 36 -14.51 -10.20 11.96
C GLY A 36 -13.09 -9.67 11.74
N GLU A 37 -12.56 -9.73 10.52
CA GLU A 37 -11.24 -9.18 10.21
C GLU A 37 -11.27 -7.66 10.14
N THR A 38 -10.46 -7.01 10.97
CA THR A 38 -10.32 -5.54 10.95
C THR A 38 -8.97 -5.09 10.38
N GLY A 39 -8.07 -6.03 10.07
CA GLY A 39 -6.79 -5.76 9.41
C GLY A 39 -6.83 -6.22 7.96
N LEU A 40 -6.81 -5.29 7.01
CA LEU A 40 -6.86 -5.57 5.58
C LEU A 40 -5.54 -5.14 4.94
N SER A 41 -5.03 -5.92 3.99
CA SER A 41 -3.73 -5.64 3.36
C SER A 41 -3.82 -5.82 1.86
N ALA A 42 -3.54 -4.75 1.12
CA ALA A 42 -3.47 -4.76 -0.33
C ALA A 42 -2.10 -5.25 -0.77
N ALA A 43 -2.07 -6.43 -1.38
CA ALA A 43 -0.98 -6.86 -2.24
C ALA A 43 -1.14 -6.13 -3.57
N VAL A 44 -0.21 -5.26 -3.96
CA VAL A 44 -0.34 -4.51 -5.22
C VAL A 44 0.27 -5.26 -6.40
N ASP A 45 -0.22 -5.00 -7.61
CA ASP A 45 0.36 -5.58 -8.81
C ASP A 45 1.78 -5.05 -9.09
N ALA A 46 2.50 -5.72 -10.00
CA ALA A 46 3.88 -5.36 -10.31
C ALA A 46 4.00 -3.92 -10.84
N LEU A 47 3.01 -3.42 -11.58
CA LEU A 47 3.05 -2.07 -12.15
C LEU A 47 2.85 -1.00 -11.09
N THR A 48 1.86 -1.15 -10.21
CA THR A 48 1.65 -0.27 -9.05
C THR A 48 2.85 -0.30 -8.13
N PHE A 49 3.38 -1.51 -7.88
CA PHE A 49 4.56 -1.70 -7.05
C PHE A 49 5.71 -0.84 -7.60
N ASN A 50 5.94 -0.91 -8.92
CA ASN A 50 6.95 -0.18 -9.70
C ASN A 50 6.56 1.25 -10.09
N GLY A 51 5.36 1.74 -9.74
CA GLY A 51 4.96 3.13 -10.02
C GLY A 51 4.85 3.41 -11.53
N ILE A 52 4.49 2.39 -12.30
CA ILE A 52 4.28 2.42 -13.74
C ILE A 52 2.78 2.45 -14.00
N ASP A 53 2.33 3.39 -14.82
CA ASP A 53 0.98 3.35 -15.40
C ASP A 53 1.00 2.41 -16.62
N PRO A 54 0.08 1.43 -16.74
CA PRO A 54 0.04 0.52 -17.89
C PRO A 54 -0.14 1.21 -19.26
N ASP A 55 -0.56 2.47 -19.30
CA ASP A 55 -0.73 3.26 -20.52
C ASP A 55 0.44 4.24 -20.80
N ASP A 56 1.50 4.24 -19.98
CA ASP A 56 2.67 5.09 -20.19
C ASP A 56 3.48 4.64 -21.44
N PRO A 57 3.70 5.52 -22.44
CA PRO A 57 4.52 5.20 -23.61
C PRO A 57 5.97 4.77 -23.28
N ILE A 58 6.52 5.16 -22.13
CA ILE A 58 7.84 4.73 -21.64
C ILE A 58 7.76 3.34 -21.03
N ALA A 59 6.62 2.94 -20.46
CA ALA A 59 6.39 1.58 -20.01
C ALA A 59 6.54 0.62 -21.20
N ASP A 60 5.96 0.96 -22.35
CA ASP A 60 6.22 0.24 -23.60
C ASP A 60 7.73 0.17 -23.87
N ILE A 61 8.49 1.26 -23.87
CA ILE A 61 9.90 1.20 -24.37
C ILE A 61 10.87 0.44 -23.43
N ALA A 62 10.71 0.54 -22.10
CA ALA A 62 11.60 -0.15 -21.15
C ALA A 62 11.24 -1.61 -20.94
N TRP A 63 9.97 -1.96 -21.14
CA TRP A 63 9.42 -3.28 -20.87
C TRP A 63 9.11 -4.08 -22.15
N VAL A 64 9.03 -3.46 -23.33
CA VAL A 64 8.86 -4.10 -24.66
C VAL A 64 9.92 -5.19 -24.95
N LEU A 65 11.06 -5.18 -24.27
CA LEU A 65 12.04 -6.27 -24.35
C LEU A 65 11.62 -7.54 -23.56
N THR A 66 10.52 -7.50 -22.81
CA THR A 66 9.97 -8.59 -21.97
C THR A 66 8.44 -8.75 -22.13
N HIS A 67 7.87 -8.48 -23.32
CA HIS A 67 6.56 -8.94 -23.86
C HIS A 67 5.41 -9.31 -22.90
N LEU A 68 4.23 -8.63 -23.01
CA LEU A 68 2.96 -8.75 -22.21
C LEU A 68 2.59 -7.74 -21.03
N LEU A 69 2.76 -6.41 -21.15
CA LEU A 69 2.60 -5.42 -20.04
C LEU A 69 1.19 -5.43 -19.45
N HIS A 70 0.19 -5.47 -20.35
CA HIS A 70 -1.22 -5.61 -19.99
C HIS A 70 -1.55 -6.95 -19.33
N LEU A 71 -0.71 -7.98 -19.51
CA LEU A 71 -0.89 -9.23 -18.79
C LEU A 71 -0.33 -9.19 -17.37
N GLU A 72 0.41 -8.16 -16.96
CA GLU A 72 0.84 -7.99 -15.56
C GLU A 72 -0.19 -7.20 -14.72
N VAL A 73 -1.14 -6.54 -15.38
CA VAL A 73 -2.22 -5.80 -14.71
C VAL A 73 -3.06 -6.78 -13.89
N GLY A 74 -3.05 -6.61 -12.57
CA GLY A 74 -3.90 -7.40 -11.69
C GLY A 74 -3.43 -8.83 -11.40
N THR A 75 -2.29 -9.28 -11.93
CA THR A 75 -1.84 -10.68 -11.79
C THR A 75 -1.25 -10.98 -10.43
N ALA A 76 -0.24 -10.20 -10.04
CA ALA A 76 0.47 -10.36 -8.77
C ALA A 76 -0.27 -9.72 -7.59
N GLY A 77 -1.23 -8.84 -7.86
CA GLY A 77 -1.93 -8.06 -6.84
C GLY A 77 -2.97 -7.13 -7.42
N VAL A 78 -3.52 -6.23 -6.60
CA VAL A 78 -4.50 -5.23 -7.02
C VAL A 78 -3.81 -4.02 -7.68
N PRO A 79 -4.28 -3.53 -8.84
CA PRO A 79 -3.77 -2.33 -9.47
C PRO A 79 -4.32 -1.06 -8.79
N LEU A 80 -3.44 -0.12 -8.43
CA LEU A 80 -3.78 1.12 -7.72
C LEU A 80 -3.14 2.35 -8.41
N TYR A 81 -3.48 2.55 -9.68
CA TYR A 81 -2.86 3.60 -10.51
C TYR A 81 -3.44 5.00 -10.23
N CYS A 82 -4.70 5.10 -9.82
CA CYS A 82 -5.37 6.37 -9.60
C CYS A 82 -6.21 6.38 -8.32
N ILE A 83 -6.70 7.58 -7.94
CA ILE A 83 -7.52 7.76 -6.74
C ILE A 83 -8.81 6.93 -6.79
N ASP A 84 -9.40 6.75 -7.97
CA ASP A 84 -10.62 5.96 -8.15
C ASP A 84 -10.38 4.48 -7.82
N SER A 85 -9.19 3.94 -8.08
CA SER A 85 -8.82 2.58 -7.67
C SER A 85 -8.78 2.44 -6.15
N LEU A 86 -8.26 3.43 -5.42
CA LEU A 86 -8.24 3.43 -3.95
C LEU A 86 -9.64 3.63 -3.36
N ASP A 87 -10.49 4.43 -4.02
CA ASP A 87 -11.89 4.59 -3.66
C ASP A 87 -12.64 3.26 -3.83
N ALA A 88 -12.54 2.64 -5.01
CA ALA A 88 -13.13 1.34 -5.31
C ALA A 88 -12.68 0.25 -4.32
N LEU A 89 -11.36 0.17 -4.05
CA LEU A 89 -10.77 -0.79 -3.10
C LEU A 89 -11.42 -0.72 -1.71
N THR A 90 -11.81 0.48 -1.27
CA THR A 90 -12.31 0.72 0.09
C THR A 90 -13.81 1.01 0.13
N LYS A 91 -14.52 0.94 -0.99
CA LYS A 91 -15.93 1.31 -1.11
C LYS A 91 -16.82 0.53 -0.13
N ASP A 92 -17.74 1.25 0.52
CA ASP A 92 -18.67 0.76 1.56
C ASP A 92 -18.04 0.05 2.77
N LEU A 93 -16.72 0.14 2.96
CA LEU A 93 -16.05 -0.32 4.18
C LEU A 93 -15.98 0.83 5.20
N PRO A 94 -16.17 0.56 6.51
CA PRO A 94 -16.00 1.56 7.55
C PRO A 94 -14.51 1.80 7.81
N ILE A 95 -13.88 2.64 6.99
CA ILE A 95 -12.42 2.87 7.00
C ILE A 95 -11.88 3.43 8.33
N ASP A 96 -12.73 4.01 9.16
CA ASP A 96 -12.44 4.45 10.53
C ASP A 96 -12.37 3.30 11.56
N LYS A 97 -12.87 2.12 11.20
CA LYS A 97 -12.95 0.94 12.08
C LYS A 97 -12.05 -0.21 11.67
N ILE A 98 -11.43 -0.11 10.50
CA ILE A 98 -10.46 -1.08 9.98
C ILE A 98 -9.06 -0.44 9.94
N SER A 99 -8.04 -1.27 9.72
CA SER A 99 -6.69 -0.83 9.45
C SER A 99 -6.22 -1.38 8.13
N VAL A 100 -5.80 -0.48 7.23
CA VAL A 100 -5.37 -0.81 5.86
C VAL A 100 -3.85 -0.84 5.77
N ALA A 101 -3.29 -1.92 5.22
CA ALA A 101 -1.90 -2.00 4.79
C ALA A 101 -1.80 -1.82 3.28
N LEU A 102 -0.93 -0.92 2.85
CA LEU A 102 -0.54 -0.71 1.46
C LEU A 102 0.91 -1.20 1.30
N VAL A 103 1.08 -2.30 0.58
CA VAL A 103 2.39 -2.94 0.38
C VAL A 103 3.02 -2.38 -0.89
N VAL A 104 3.70 -1.25 -0.73
CA VAL A 104 4.28 -0.42 -1.80
C VAL A 104 5.69 0.03 -1.42
N GLU A 105 6.55 0.19 -2.42
CA GLU A 105 7.95 0.58 -2.26
C GLU A 105 8.11 2.09 -2.01
N PRO A 106 9.28 2.57 -1.53
CA PRO A 106 9.47 3.97 -1.19
C PRO A 106 9.08 4.99 -2.26
N PHE A 107 9.31 4.70 -3.55
CA PHE A 107 9.00 5.64 -4.63
C PHE A 107 7.50 5.76 -4.93
N SER A 108 6.73 4.68 -4.77
CA SER A 108 5.27 4.66 -4.97
C SER A 108 4.49 4.89 -3.68
N SER A 109 5.15 4.80 -2.52
CA SER A 109 4.57 5.01 -1.20
C SER A 109 3.91 6.38 -1.04
N ALA A 110 4.64 7.47 -1.30
CA ALA A 110 4.10 8.81 -1.16
C ALA A 110 2.86 9.09 -2.04
N PRO A 111 2.88 8.86 -3.37
CA PRO A 111 1.71 9.13 -4.21
C PRO A 111 0.51 8.24 -3.87
N ILE A 112 0.69 6.93 -3.66
CA ILE A 112 -0.42 6.02 -3.35
C ILE A 112 -1.06 6.38 -2.00
N ASN A 113 -0.26 6.71 -0.99
CA ASN A 113 -0.81 7.15 0.29
C ASN A 113 -1.51 8.51 0.19
N ALA A 114 -0.98 9.45 -0.60
CA ALA A 114 -1.64 10.71 -0.83
C ALA A 114 -3.03 10.52 -1.48
N MET A 115 -3.14 9.61 -2.45
CA MET A 115 -4.43 9.23 -3.04
C MET A 115 -5.37 8.62 -2.00
N TYR A 116 -4.90 7.65 -1.21
CA TYR A 116 -5.71 7.03 -0.16
C TYR A 116 -6.19 8.06 0.89
N PHE A 117 -5.32 8.95 1.35
CA PHE A 117 -5.69 10.02 2.29
C PHE A 117 -6.67 11.02 1.69
N ASN A 118 -6.63 11.25 0.37
CA ASN A 118 -7.64 12.07 -0.30
C ASN A 118 -8.99 11.35 -0.40
N VAL A 119 -9.02 10.03 -0.63
CA VAL A 119 -10.26 9.22 -0.53
C VAL A 119 -10.88 9.36 0.87
N VAL A 120 -10.07 9.24 1.93
CA VAL A 120 -10.52 9.44 3.32
C VAL A 120 -11.19 10.80 3.49
N LYS A 121 -10.53 11.88 3.03
CA LYS A 121 -11.04 13.25 3.13
C LYS A 121 -12.32 13.45 2.32
N GLN A 122 -12.37 12.94 1.09
CA GLN A 122 -13.55 13.04 0.21
C GLN A 122 -14.78 12.35 0.82
N ARG A 123 -14.57 11.27 1.57
CA ARG A 123 -15.61 10.55 2.31
C ARG A 123 -15.97 11.21 3.66
N GLY A 124 -15.37 12.34 4.01
CA GLY A 124 -15.69 13.11 5.21
C GLY A 124 -15.08 12.58 6.51
N TYR A 125 -14.12 11.65 6.42
CA TYR A 125 -13.42 11.13 7.61
C TYR A 125 -12.27 12.05 8.03
N ASP A 126 -12.03 12.13 9.34
CA ASP A 126 -10.83 12.77 9.88
C ASP A 126 -9.63 11.81 9.74
N LEU A 127 -8.58 12.26 9.04
CA LEU A 127 -7.32 11.53 8.91
C LEU A 127 -6.76 11.05 10.27
N LYS A 128 -7.01 11.78 11.36
CA LYS A 128 -6.54 11.40 12.69
C LYS A 128 -7.15 10.11 13.22
N GLN A 129 -8.25 9.66 12.63
CA GLN A 129 -8.93 8.43 13.01
C GLN A 129 -8.41 7.21 12.24
N ILE A 130 -7.78 7.42 11.09
CA ILE A 130 -7.40 6.36 10.15
C ILE A 130 -6.16 5.63 10.62
N ALA A 131 -6.31 4.32 10.81
CA ALA A 131 -5.21 3.42 11.13
C ALA A 131 -4.74 2.68 9.88
N GLY A 132 -3.45 2.42 9.78
CA GLY A 132 -2.91 1.66 8.65
C GLY A 132 -1.40 1.61 8.60
N THR A 133 -0.87 1.06 7.51
CA THR A 133 0.55 0.78 7.36
C THR A 133 0.96 0.93 5.91
N THR A 134 2.11 1.55 5.67
CA THR A 134 2.81 1.50 4.38
C THR A 134 4.11 0.73 4.56
N GLN A 135 4.52 -0.08 3.57
CA GLN A 135 5.83 -0.73 3.62
C GLN A 135 6.96 0.31 3.61
N ASN A 136 7.13 1.08 2.53
CA ASN A 136 8.08 2.20 2.45
C ASN A 136 9.52 1.85 2.94
N ASP A 137 9.94 0.59 2.75
CA ASP A 137 11.23 0.08 3.24
C ASP A 137 12.31 0.18 2.15
N ILE A 138 13.22 1.13 2.32
CA ILE A 138 14.32 1.33 1.38
C ILE A 138 15.39 0.24 1.43
N CYS A 139 15.51 -0.47 2.56
CA CYS A 139 16.56 -1.47 2.75
C CYS A 139 16.31 -2.72 1.90
N THR A 140 15.04 -3.08 1.68
CA THR A 140 14.67 -4.24 0.85
C THR A 140 14.71 -3.94 -0.63
N GLN A 141 14.44 -2.68 -1.03
CA GLN A 141 14.47 -2.25 -2.42
C GLN A 141 15.83 -2.50 -3.08
N GLN A 142 16.93 -2.31 -2.34
CA GLN A 142 18.30 -2.52 -2.86
C GLN A 142 18.64 -3.99 -3.15
N ILE A 143 17.84 -4.93 -2.65
CA ILE A 143 18.17 -6.36 -2.66
C ILE A 143 17.23 -7.17 -3.55
N GLY A 144 16.03 -6.66 -3.89
CA GLY A 144 14.97 -7.51 -4.45
C GLY A 144 14.40 -7.14 -5.82
N TYR A 145 14.34 -5.86 -6.21
CA TYR A 145 13.48 -5.47 -7.35
C TYR A 145 14.11 -4.40 -8.23
N VAL A 146 13.74 -4.45 -9.52
CA VAL A 146 14.30 -3.67 -10.62
C VAL A 146 14.41 -2.21 -10.22
N ALA A 147 15.65 -1.74 -10.04
CA ALA A 147 15.88 -0.34 -9.78
C ALA A 147 15.40 0.44 -11.01
N TYR A 148 14.48 1.39 -10.81
CA TYR A 148 14.45 2.56 -11.66
C TYR A 148 15.88 3.10 -11.67
N LYS A 149 16.60 2.88 -12.79
CA LYS A 149 17.99 3.33 -13.02
C LYS A 149 18.16 4.84 -12.80
N ASN A 150 17.06 5.58 -12.66
CA ASN A 150 16.99 7.03 -12.71
C ASN A 150 16.76 7.71 -11.35
N ILE A 151 16.52 6.99 -10.25
CA ILE A 151 16.36 7.61 -8.91
C ILE A 151 17.51 7.20 -8.00
N SER A 152 18.31 8.19 -7.58
CA SER A 152 19.45 7.98 -6.70
C SER A 152 19.00 7.57 -5.28
N PRO A 153 19.68 6.61 -4.61
CA PRO A 153 19.32 6.16 -3.27
C PRO A 153 19.08 7.27 -2.22
N PRO A 154 19.85 8.38 -2.18
CA PRO A 154 19.57 9.51 -1.28
C PRO A 154 18.22 10.18 -1.52
N HIS A 155 17.73 10.22 -2.77
CA HIS A 155 16.42 10.82 -3.07
C HIS A 155 15.27 9.91 -2.62
N LEU A 156 15.41 8.60 -2.78
CA LEU A 156 14.44 7.62 -2.26
C LEU A 156 14.40 7.66 -0.73
N LEU A 157 15.56 7.77 -0.08
CA LEU A 157 15.64 7.88 1.37
C LEU A 157 14.93 9.14 1.84
N ARG A 158 15.18 10.27 1.17
CA ARG A 158 14.49 11.54 1.47
C ARG A 158 12.98 11.39 1.33
N LEU A 159 12.49 10.80 0.24
CA LEU A 159 11.04 10.61 0.03
C LEU A 159 10.41 9.71 1.12
N ALA A 160 11.09 8.63 1.50
CA ALA A 160 10.65 7.75 2.58
C ALA A 160 10.60 8.50 3.92
N CYS A 161 11.63 9.28 4.23
CA CYS A 161 11.69 10.12 5.42
C CYS A 161 10.62 11.22 5.43
N ASP A 162 10.37 11.88 4.31
CA ASP A 162 9.35 12.93 4.17
C ASP A 162 7.96 12.35 4.50
N MET A 163 7.66 11.14 4.02
CA MET A 163 6.42 10.42 4.35
C MET A 163 6.32 10.09 5.86
N ILE A 164 7.42 9.66 6.47
CA ILE A 164 7.47 9.40 7.92
C ILE A 164 7.23 10.69 8.71
N GLU A 165 7.91 11.76 8.37
CA GLU A 165 7.80 13.07 9.04
C GLU A 165 6.38 13.61 8.93
N TRP A 166 5.80 13.58 7.73
CA TRP A 166 4.46 14.08 7.46
C TRP A 166 3.39 13.31 8.25
N CYS A 167 3.46 11.98 8.32
CA CYS A 167 2.50 11.18 9.08
C CYS A 167 2.67 11.37 10.60
N THR A 168 3.92 11.29 11.10
CA THR A 168 4.21 11.11 12.53
C THR A 168 4.60 12.40 13.24
N ALA A 169 5.67 13.06 12.80
CA ALA A 169 6.19 14.27 13.45
C ALA A 169 5.21 15.44 13.32
N GLN A 170 4.62 15.61 12.13
CA GLN A 170 3.62 16.64 11.86
C GLN A 170 2.20 16.22 12.30
N LYS A 171 2.00 14.95 12.71
CA LYS A 171 0.74 14.41 13.24
C LYS A 171 -0.46 14.58 12.29
N ASN A 172 -0.23 14.50 10.98
CA ASN A 172 -1.32 14.56 10.00
C ASN A 172 -2.17 13.28 10.02
N VAL A 173 -1.53 12.11 10.20
CA VAL A 173 -2.20 10.79 10.28
C VAL A 173 -1.55 9.97 11.41
N PRO A 174 -1.73 10.36 12.68
CA PRO A 174 -0.97 9.83 13.83
C PRO A 174 -1.16 8.34 14.11
N LYS A 175 -2.17 7.69 13.54
CA LYS A 175 -2.41 6.24 13.66
C LYS A 175 -1.90 5.45 12.44
N TRP A 176 -1.28 6.12 11.48
CA TRP A 176 -0.64 5.49 10.33
C TRP A 176 0.80 5.10 10.69
N HIS A 177 1.20 3.90 10.30
CA HIS A 177 2.56 3.41 10.38
C HIS A 177 3.22 3.62 9.00
N PRO A 178 3.94 4.74 8.77
CA PRO A 178 4.42 5.12 7.44
C PRO A 178 5.62 4.30 6.93
N ILE A 179 6.11 3.35 7.72
CA ILE A 179 7.17 2.42 7.36
C ILE A 179 6.97 1.09 8.09
N ASN A 180 7.28 -0.01 7.41
CA ASN A 180 7.37 -1.35 7.95
C ASN A 180 8.67 -2.00 7.45
N PHE A 181 9.67 -2.09 8.32
CA PHE A 181 10.94 -2.74 7.99
C PHE A 181 10.73 -4.25 7.78
N THR A 182 10.97 -4.70 6.56
CA THR A 182 10.69 -6.05 6.09
C THR A 182 11.91 -6.96 6.22
N GLY A 183 11.85 -7.89 7.20
CA GLY A 183 12.80 -9.01 7.31
C GLY A 183 12.34 -10.29 6.60
N TYR A 184 11.11 -10.29 6.07
CA TYR A 184 10.55 -11.39 5.30
C TYR A 184 11.07 -11.34 3.86
N LYS A 185 11.67 -12.44 3.40
CA LYS A 185 11.98 -12.68 1.98
C LYS A 185 11.63 -14.12 1.66
N GLU A 186 10.95 -14.32 0.53
CA GLU A 186 10.90 -15.63 -0.10
C GLU A 186 12.31 -15.91 -0.64
N ASN A 187 12.92 -16.99 -0.18
CA ASN A 187 14.16 -17.53 -0.76
C ASN A 187 13.86 -18.14 -2.12
#